data_AF-A0A2N2F729-F1
#
_entry.id   AF-A0A2N2F729-F1
#
_cell.length_a   1.000
_cell.length_b   1.000
_cell.length_c   1.000
_cell.angle_alpha   90.00
_cell.angle_beta   90.00
_cell.angle_gamma   90.00
#
_symmetry.space_group_name_H-M   'P 1'
#
loop_
_entity.id
_entity.type
_entity.pdbx_description
1 polymer ?
#
loop_
_entity_poly.entity_id
_entity_poly.type
_entity_poly.pdbx_seq_one_letter_code
_entity_poly.pdbx_strand_id
1 'polypeptide(L)'
;MTQLEKARSGILSEEMEICAAEEGVEAEYIRQGVADGTIVICRNVNHKTIKPLAIGKGLRTKVNANIGTSKDNNDPAVELEKLHVACKAGADAVMDLSTGGDLASIRKAVMEQSTVAIGTVPI
;
A
#
# COMPACT_ATOMS: atom_id res chain seq x y z
N MET A 1 -14.16 -10.44 4.98
CA MET A 1 -14.94 -9.24 4.64
C MET A 1 -13.98 -8.14 4.21
N THR A 2 -14.18 -7.55 3.05
CA THR A 2 -13.39 -6.43 2.51
C THR A 2 -13.76 -5.10 3.17
N GLN A 3 -12.95 -4.06 2.97
CA GLN A 3 -13.29 -2.70 3.45
C GLN A 3 -14.57 -2.17 2.79
N LEU A 4 -14.81 -2.49 1.52
CA LEU A 4 -16.03 -2.12 0.80
C LEU A 4 -17.28 -2.75 1.42
N GLU A 5 -17.22 -4.03 1.76
CA GLU A 5 -18.33 -4.75 2.41
C GLU A 5 -18.62 -4.16 3.79
N LYS A 6 -17.59 -3.95 4.62
CA LYS A 6 -17.73 -3.29 5.93
C LYS A 6 -18.39 -1.91 5.79
N ALA A 7 -17.90 -1.08 4.86
CA ALA A 7 -18.42 0.25 4.63
C ALA A 7 -19.90 0.24 4.25
N ARG A 8 -20.30 -0.62 3.30
CA ARG A 8 -21.70 -0.74 2.85
C ARG A 8 -22.63 -1.31 3.90
N SER A 9 -22.11 -2.08 4.86
CA SER A 9 -22.84 -2.54 6.05
C SER A 9 -22.90 -1.49 7.17
N GLY A 10 -22.40 -0.26 6.95
CA GLY A 10 -22.38 0.80 7.96
C GLY A 10 -21.33 0.58 9.05
N ILE A 11 -20.40 -0.35 8.86
CA ILE A 11 -19.35 -0.65 9.83
C ILE A 11 -18.18 0.29 9.57
N LEU A 12 -17.84 1.08 10.59
CA LEU A 12 -16.60 1.85 10.64
C LEU A 12 -15.46 0.92 11.10
N SER A 13 -14.44 0.74 10.26
CA SER A 13 -13.31 -0.13 10.58
C SER A 13 -12.15 0.64 11.20
N GLU A 14 -11.29 -0.06 11.95
CA GLU A 14 -10.01 0.50 12.44
C GLU A 14 -9.19 1.10 11.29
N GLU A 15 -9.20 0.45 10.10
CA GLU A 15 -8.45 0.97 8.96
C GLU A 15 -9.02 2.31 8.44
N MET A 16 -10.35 2.50 8.50
CA MET A 16 -10.97 3.78 8.15
C MET A 16 -10.63 4.87 9.16
N GLU A 17 -10.62 4.55 10.45
CA GLU A 17 -10.25 5.50 11.52
C GLU A 17 -8.79 5.95 11.40
N ILE A 18 -7.86 5.01 11.19
CA ILE A 18 -6.44 5.34 10.99
C ILE A 18 -6.26 6.22 9.75
N CYS A 19 -6.90 5.87 8.63
CA CYS A 19 -6.80 6.68 7.41
C CYS A 19 -7.39 8.09 7.61
N ALA A 20 -8.51 8.20 8.33
CA ALA A 20 -9.15 9.49 8.60
C ALA A 20 -8.25 10.40 9.42
N ALA A 21 -7.60 9.86 10.46
CA ALA A 21 -6.64 10.58 11.28
C ALA A 21 -5.42 11.06 10.48
N GLU A 22 -4.87 10.22 9.60
CA GLU A 22 -3.72 10.59 8.75
C GLU A 22 -4.08 11.64 7.68
N GLU A 23 -5.31 11.63 7.17
CA GLU A 23 -5.79 12.60 6.17
C GLU A 23 -6.39 13.88 6.78
N GLY A 24 -6.60 13.92 8.10
CA GLY A 24 -7.24 15.06 8.77
C GLY A 24 -8.70 15.26 8.40
N VAL A 25 -9.45 14.15 8.20
CA VAL A 25 -10.88 14.14 7.85
C VAL A 25 -11.67 13.29 8.84
N GLU A 26 -13.00 13.40 8.80
CA GLU A 26 -13.88 12.56 9.61
C GLU A 26 -13.85 11.08 9.16
N ALA A 27 -13.89 10.14 10.11
CA ALA A 27 -13.87 8.71 9.80
C ALA A 27 -15.08 8.29 8.94
N GLU A 28 -16.22 8.94 9.14
CA GLU A 28 -17.42 8.73 8.34
C GLU A 28 -17.26 9.21 6.88
N TYR A 29 -16.43 10.23 6.63
CA TYR A 29 -16.09 10.65 5.26
C TYR A 29 -15.35 9.53 4.52
N ILE A 30 -14.38 8.89 5.18
CA ILE A 30 -13.67 7.73 4.64
C ILE A 30 -14.64 6.57 4.42
N ARG A 31 -15.46 6.20 5.41
CA ARG A 31 -16.43 5.10 5.29
C ARG A 31 -17.37 5.30 4.11
N GLN A 32 -17.96 6.48 3.98
CA GLN A 32 -18.89 6.81 2.89
C GLN A 32 -18.17 6.78 1.54
N GLY A 33 -16.97 7.38 1.44
CA GLY A 33 -16.16 7.34 0.22
C GLY A 33 -15.79 5.92 -0.20
N VAL A 34 -15.51 5.02 0.76
CA VAL A 34 -15.29 3.59 0.50
C VAL A 34 -16.58 2.90 0.03
N ALA A 35 -17.72 3.15 0.69
CA ALA A 35 -19.01 2.56 0.29
C ALA A 35 -19.42 2.96 -1.15
N ASP A 36 -19.13 4.20 -1.51
CA ASP A 36 -19.41 4.80 -2.83
C ASP A 36 -18.36 4.44 -3.89
N GLY A 37 -17.27 3.77 -3.51
CA GLY A 37 -16.18 3.40 -4.42
C GLY A 37 -15.32 4.58 -4.89
N THR A 38 -15.36 5.71 -4.20
CA THR A 38 -14.54 6.90 -4.50
C THR A 38 -13.24 6.96 -3.71
N ILE A 39 -13.13 6.14 -2.66
CA ILE A 39 -11.94 5.93 -1.83
C ILE A 39 -11.69 4.42 -1.74
N VAL A 40 -10.44 4.00 -1.85
CA VAL A 40 -9.97 2.64 -1.55
C VAL A 40 -9.02 2.68 -0.38
N ILE A 41 -9.04 1.62 0.45
CA ILE A 41 -8.07 1.42 1.53
C ILE A 41 -7.21 0.20 1.23
N CYS A 42 -5.91 0.44 1.11
CA CYS A 42 -4.90 -0.59 0.84
C CYS A 42 -4.32 -1.10 2.17
N ARG A 43 -4.79 -2.28 2.60
CA ARG A 43 -4.14 -3.09 3.66
C ARG A 43 -4.56 -4.55 3.51
N ASN A 44 -3.64 -5.40 3.08
CA ASN A 44 -3.92 -6.84 3.01
C ASN A 44 -3.97 -7.41 4.44
N VAL A 45 -4.89 -8.35 4.70
CA VAL A 45 -5.04 -9.01 6.02
C VAL A 45 -3.78 -9.71 6.51
N ASN A 46 -2.87 -10.10 5.60
CA ASN A 46 -1.59 -10.74 5.90
C ASN A 46 -0.44 -9.73 6.07
N HIS A 47 -0.62 -8.48 5.65
CA HIS A 47 0.41 -7.44 5.71
C HIS A 47 0.03 -6.39 6.76
N LYS A 48 0.01 -6.81 8.03
CA LYS A 48 -0.45 -5.96 9.15
C LYS A 48 0.63 -5.01 9.69
N THR A 49 1.89 -5.23 9.31
CA THR A 49 3.04 -4.42 9.72
C THR A 49 3.02 -3.00 9.16
N ILE A 50 2.24 -2.77 8.10
CA ILE A 50 2.05 -1.45 7.49
C ILE A 50 0.80 -0.75 8.02
N LYS A 51 0.83 0.58 8.01
CA LYS A 51 -0.37 1.39 8.16
C LYS A 51 -1.29 1.22 6.94
N PRO A 52 -2.62 1.24 7.12
CA PRO A 52 -3.54 1.33 5.98
C PRO A 52 -3.32 2.63 5.22
N LEU A 53 -3.44 2.57 3.90
CA LEU A 53 -3.36 3.73 3.02
C LEU A 53 -4.71 3.98 2.35
N ALA A 54 -5.30 5.16 2.55
CA ALA A 54 -6.46 5.60 1.79
C ALA A 54 -6.05 6.35 0.52
N ILE A 55 -6.69 6.02 -0.60
CA ILE A 55 -6.47 6.65 -1.91
C ILE A 55 -7.84 7.00 -2.48
N GLY A 56 -8.08 8.27 -2.80
CA GLY A 56 -9.35 8.66 -3.39
C GLY A 56 -9.64 10.14 -3.38
N LYS A 57 -10.88 10.47 -3.78
CA LYS A 57 -11.37 11.84 -3.91
C LYS A 57 -11.35 12.56 -2.56
N GLY A 58 -10.88 13.82 -2.57
CA GLY A 58 -10.87 14.70 -1.39
C GLY A 58 -9.74 14.43 -0.40
N LEU A 59 -8.92 13.40 -0.64
CA LEU A 59 -7.73 13.08 0.14
C LEU A 59 -6.48 13.72 -0.50
N ARG A 60 -5.37 13.77 0.25
CA ARG A 60 -4.07 14.17 -0.31
C ARG A 60 -3.70 13.27 -1.49
N THR A 61 -3.13 13.85 -2.55
CA THR A 61 -2.56 13.08 -3.66
C THR A 61 -1.48 12.10 -3.17
N LYS A 62 -1.58 10.84 -3.58
CA LYS A 62 -0.62 9.80 -3.24
C LYS A 62 0.37 9.57 -4.37
N VAL A 63 1.61 9.23 -4.02
CA VAL A 63 2.68 8.92 -4.97
C VAL A 63 3.13 7.48 -4.80
N ASN A 64 3.23 6.76 -5.92
CA ASN A 64 3.77 5.42 -5.97
C ASN A 64 5.18 5.43 -6.57
N ALA A 65 6.11 4.67 -5.99
CA ALA A 65 7.42 4.41 -6.57
C ALA A 65 7.52 2.97 -7.10
N ASN A 66 8.09 2.79 -8.28
CA ASN A 66 8.34 1.45 -8.82
C ASN A 66 9.78 1.03 -8.48
N ILE A 67 9.91 -0.16 -7.90
CA ILE A 67 11.17 -0.87 -7.73
C ILE A 67 11.07 -2.21 -8.45
N GLY A 68 12.15 -2.98 -8.46
CA GLY A 68 12.16 -4.33 -9.00
C GLY A 68 13.48 -4.68 -9.67
N THR A 69 13.76 -5.97 -9.66
CA THR A 69 14.88 -6.57 -10.36
C THR A 69 14.61 -6.79 -11.85
N SER A 70 15.70 -7.01 -12.59
CA SER A 70 15.68 -7.45 -13.99
C SER A 70 16.54 -8.70 -14.15
N LYS A 71 16.61 -9.25 -15.37
CA LYS A 71 17.54 -10.35 -15.68
C LYS A 71 19.00 -9.95 -15.51
N ASP A 72 19.32 -8.67 -15.74
CA ASP A 72 20.69 -8.16 -15.75
C ASP A 72 21.15 -7.68 -14.36
N ASN A 73 20.21 -7.30 -13.49
CA ASN A 73 20.47 -6.90 -12.12
C ASN A 73 19.37 -7.41 -11.19
N ASN A 74 19.71 -8.38 -10.34
CA ASN A 74 18.80 -9.07 -9.44
C ASN A 74 19.26 -9.16 -8.00
N ASP A 75 20.14 -8.24 -7.57
CA ASP A 75 20.63 -8.19 -6.19
C ASP A 75 19.51 -7.72 -5.24
N PRO A 76 19.06 -8.56 -4.29
CA PRO A 76 18.03 -8.17 -3.31
C PRO A 76 18.47 -6.98 -2.43
N ALA A 77 19.76 -6.81 -2.15
CA ALA A 77 20.24 -5.69 -1.34
C ALA A 77 19.98 -4.34 -2.02
N VAL A 78 20.15 -4.29 -3.35
CA VAL A 78 19.87 -3.10 -4.15
C VAL A 78 18.37 -2.77 -4.15
N GLU A 79 17.51 -3.79 -4.23
CA GLU A 79 16.05 -3.57 -4.15
C GLU A 79 15.59 -3.07 -2.79
N LEU A 80 16.18 -3.60 -1.72
CA LEU A 80 15.94 -3.08 -0.38
C LEU A 80 16.41 -1.63 -0.27
N GLU A 81 17.58 -1.27 -0.78
CA GLU A 81 18.04 0.12 -0.77
C GLU A 81 17.06 1.06 -1.51
N LYS A 82 16.59 0.67 -2.70
CA LYS A 82 15.58 1.42 -3.45
C LYS A 82 14.29 1.61 -2.64
N LEU A 83 13.81 0.57 -1.96
CA LEU A 83 12.64 0.64 -1.07
C LEU A 83 12.86 1.69 0.02
N HIS A 84 14.00 1.64 0.72
CA HIS A 84 14.29 2.59 1.80
C HIS A 84 14.39 4.03 1.28
N VAL A 85 15.03 4.25 0.13
CA VAL A 85 15.13 5.57 -0.52
C VAL A 85 13.75 6.08 -0.92
N ALA A 86 12.90 5.23 -1.51
CA ALA A 86 11.53 5.61 -1.89
C ALA A 86 10.69 6.01 -0.67
N CYS A 87 10.70 5.21 0.40
CA CYS A 87 10.02 5.53 1.64
C CYS A 87 10.53 6.84 2.26
N LYS A 88 11.86 7.05 2.30
CA LYS A 88 12.48 8.28 2.83
C LYS A 88 12.14 9.52 2.00
N ALA A 89 11.97 9.35 0.69
CA ALA A 89 11.54 10.42 -0.21
C ALA A 89 10.04 10.75 -0.12
N GLY A 90 9.26 9.99 0.66
CA GLY A 90 7.84 10.23 0.87
C GLY A 90 6.91 9.49 -0.10
N ALA A 91 7.36 8.38 -0.70
CA ALA A 91 6.45 7.51 -1.44
C ALA A 91 5.38 6.92 -0.50
N ASP A 92 4.13 6.96 -0.93
CA ASP A 92 2.97 6.44 -0.16
C ASP A 92 2.76 4.95 -0.38
N ALA A 93 3.17 4.47 -1.55
CA ALA A 93 3.12 3.08 -1.95
C ALA A 93 4.34 2.75 -2.80
N VAL A 94 4.67 1.46 -2.85
CA VAL A 94 5.71 0.93 -3.72
C VAL A 94 5.13 -0.22 -4.53
N MET A 95 5.53 -0.35 -5.78
CA MET A 95 5.26 -1.56 -6.55
C MET A 95 6.55 -2.33 -6.81
N ASP A 96 6.56 -3.62 -6.46
CA ASP A 96 7.60 -4.56 -6.87
C ASP A 96 7.26 -5.09 -8.27
N LEU A 97 8.02 -4.62 -9.25
CA LEU A 97 7.92 -4.99 -10.67
C LEU A 97 9.09 -5.90 -11.10
N SER A 98 9.65 -6.67 -10.16
CA SER A 98 10.74 -7.60 -10.42
C SER A 98 10.42 -8.61 -11.53
N THR A 99 11.36 -8.81 -12.46
CA THR A 99 11.23 -9.72 -13.62
C THR A 99 12.36 -10.75 -13.73
N GLY A 100 13.37 -10.70 -12.85
CA GLY A 100 14.50 -11.63 -12.88
C GLY A 100 15.03 -11.99 -11.48
N GLY A 101 15.72 -13.13 -11.38
CA GLY A 101 16.15 -13.70 -10.11
C GLY A 101 15.04 -14.47 -9.39
N ASP A 102 15.23 -14.74 -8.09
CA ASP A 102 14.22 -15.39 -7.24
C ASP A 102 13.17 -14.38 -6.77
N LEU A 103 12.13 -14.20 -7.60
CA LEU A 103 11.06 -13.24 -7.37
C LEU A 103 10.34 -13.45 -6.03
N ALA A 104 10.17 -14.71 -5.59
CA ALA A 104 9.47 -15.00 -4.35
C ALA A 104 10.28 -14.53 -3.15
N SER A 105 11.58 -14.84 -3.14
CA SER A 105 12.49 -14.42 -2.06
C SER A 105 12.68 -12.90 -2.03
N ILE A 106 12.87 -12.27 -3.20
CA ILE A 106 13.01 -10.80 -3.30
C ILE A 106 11.76 -10.10 -2.76
N ARG A 107 10.57 -10.52 -3.23
CA ARG A 107 9.30 -9.92 -2.80
C ARG A 107 9.04 -10.10 -1.32
N LYS A 108 9.36 -11.27 -0.77
CA LYS A 108 9.24 -11.53 0.66
C LYS A 108 10.11 -10.57 1.46
N ALA A 109 11.37 -10.38 1.07
CA ALA A 109 12.28 -9.44 1.73
C ALA A 109 11.77 -7.99 1.65
N VAL A 110 11.28 -7.56 0.48
CA VAL A 110 10.66 -6.24 0.29
C VAL A 110 9.43 -6.06 1.18
N MET A 111 8.56 -7.05 1.27
CA MET A 111 7.37 -7.02 2.13
C MET A 111 7.71 -6.97 3.62
N GLU A 112 8.73 -7.71 4.06
CA GLU A 112 9.15 -7.70 5.47
C GLU A 112 9.74 -6.36 5.92
N GLN A 113 10.35 -5.61 5.00
CA GLN A 113 11.01 -4.32 5.30
C GLN A 113 10.15 -3.10 4.98
N SER A 114 9.09 -3.24 4.19
CA SER A 114 8.27 -2.10 3.79
C SER A 114 7.41 -1.59 4.93
N THR A 115 7.38 -0.27 5.05
CA THR A 115 6.46 0.46 5.94
C THR A 115 5.24 1.01 5.19
N VAL A 116 5.23 0.90 3.86
CA VAL A 116 4.17 1.41 2.97
C VAL A 116 3.47 0.30 2.20
N ALA A 117 2.33 0.62 1.59
CA ALA A 117 1.56 -0.32 0.79
C ALA A 117 2.40 -0.87 -0.38
N ILE A 118 2.34 -2.19 -0.59
CA ILE A 118 3.03 -2.86 -1.70
C ILE A 118 2.02 -3.34 -2.74
N GLY A 119 2.27 -2.98 -4.00
CA GLY A 119 1.63 -3.55 -5.18
C GLY A 119 2.57 -4.44 -5.98
N THR A 120 2.00 -5.26 -6.86
CA THR A 120 2.75 -6.13 -7.78
C THR A 120 1.96 -6.30 -9.07
N VAL A 121 2.61 -6.77 -10.13
CA VAL A 121 1.93 -7.25 -11.34
C VAL A 121 2.09 -8.77 -11.39
N PRO A 122 1.00 -9.56 -11.21
CA PRO A 122 1.13 -11.03 -11.11
C PRO A 122 1.40 -11.80 -12.42
N ILE A 123 1.34 -11.13 -13.58
CA ILE A 123 1.46 -11.78 -14.90
C ILE A 123 2.92 -12.12 -15.26
#